data_AF-A0A661W813-F1
#
_entry.id   AF-A0A661W813-F1
#
_cell.length_a   1.000
_cell.length_b   1.000
_cell.length_c   1.000
_cell.angle_alpha   90.00
_cell.angle_beta   90.00
_cell.angle_gamma   90.00
#
_symmetry.space_group_name_H-M   'P 1'
#
loop_
_entity.id
_entity.type
_entity.pdbx_description
1 polymer ?
#
loop_
_entity_poly.entity_id
_entity_poly.type
_entity_poly.pdbx_seq_one_letter_code
_entity_poly.pdbx_strand_id
1 'polypeptide(L)' 'CKTGDPKPSSVLTSLGYAPEWALGSLRVTLGKDTTRQEIDRFLEILPGAIQRVREVSE' A
#
# COMPACT_ATOMS: atom_id res chain seq x y z
N CYS A 1 6.73 -1.54 10.18
CA CYS A 1 5.29 -1.88 10.23
C CYS A 1 4.76 -1.49 11.59
N LYS A 2 3.70 -0.66 11.68
CA LYS A 2 2.96 -0.51 12.94
C LYS A 2 1.86 -1.57 12.94
N THR A 3 2.04 -2.61 13.75
CA THR A 3 1.02 -3.62 14.03
C THR A 3 0.25 -3.14 15.27
N GLY A 4 -0.94 -2.58 15.04
CA GLY A 4 -1.80 -1.92 16.03
C GLY A 4 -2.82 -1.03 15.31
N ASP A 5 -3.69 -0.35 16.07
CA ASP A 5 -4.72 0.59 15.58
C ASP A 5 -4.22 1.41 14.37
N PRO A 6 -4.76 1.16 13.15
CA PRO A 6 -4.24 1.76 11.94
C PRO A 6 -4.54 3.25 11.96
N LYS A 7 -3.54 4.03 12.39
CA LYS A 7 -3.58 5.49 12.31
C LYS A 7 -3.03 5.95 10.97
N PRO A 8 -3.60 7.00 10.36
CA PRO A 8 -3.11 7.55 9.11
C PRO A 8 -1.66 8.01 9.26
N SER A 9 -0.89 7.92 8.16
CA SER A 9 0.49 8.38 8.12
C SER A 9 0.56 9.88 8.40
N SER A 10 1.30 10.28 9.44
CA SER A 10 1.51 11.69 9.79
C SER A 10 2.19 12.48 8.66
N VAL A 11 3.01 11.81 7.84
CA VAL A 11 3.64 12.41 6.66
C VAL A 11 2.58 12.70 5.60
N LEU A 12 1.69 11.75 5.30
CA LEU A 12 0.65 11.95 4.29
C LEU A 12 -0.36 13.02 4.72
N THR A 13 -0.75 13.05 5.99
CA THR A 13 -1.63 14.12 6.49
C THR A 13 -0.94 15.48 6.47
N SER A 14 0.37 15.55 6.75
CA SER A 14 1.15 16.79 6.65
C SER A 14 1.30 17.28 5.21
N LEU A 15 1.26 16.37 4.22
CA LEU A 15 1.21 16.70 2.79
C LEU A 15 -0.18 17.14 2.31
N GLY A 16 -1.19 17.16 3.21
CA GLY A 16 -2.55 17.60 2.91
C GLY A 16 -3.50 16.50 2.43
N TYR A 17 -3.10 15.22 2.48
CA TYR A 17 -4.02 14.13 2.16
C TYR A 17 -5.03 13.91 3.29
N ALA A 18 -6.29 13.67 2.90
CA ALA A 18 -7.35 13.34 3.84
C ALA A 18 -7.04 12.02 4.60
N PRO A 19 -7.43 11.89 5.88
CA PRO A 19 -7.14 10.71 6.70
C PRO A 19 -7.55 9.38 6.05
N GLU A 20 -8.69 9.36 5.36
CA GLU A 20 -9.25 8.18 4.70
C GLU A 20 -8.32 7.71 3.57
N TRP A 21 -7.77 8.65 2.81
CA TRP A 21 -6.78 8.37 1.76
C TRP A 21 -5.44 7.92 2.33
N ALA A 22 -5.05 8.44 3.50
CA ALA A 22 -3.79 8.07 4.15
C ALA A 22 -3.84 6.64 4.75
N LEU A 23 -5.01 6.16 5.17
CA LEU A 23 -5.21 4.81 5.73
C LEU A 23 -4.99 3.68 4.71
N GLY A 24 -5.39 3.89 3.46
CA GLY A 24 -5.25 2.91 2.38
C GLY A 24 -3.90 2.91 1.66
N SER A 25 -2.91 3.66 2.15
CA SER A 25 -1.64 3.84 1.46
C SER A 25 -0.73 2.60 1.52
N LEU A 26 -0.16 2.22 0.38
CA LEU A 26 0.84 1.15 0.28
C LEU A 26 2.17 1.73 -0.20
N ARG A 27 3.24 1.56 0.60
CA ARG A 27 4.60 1.92 0.21
C ARG A 27 5.41 0.67 -0.10
N VAL A 28 5.84 0.53 -1.35
CA VAL A 28 6.77 -0.52 -1.78
C VAL A 28 8.16 0.10 -1.91
N THR A 29 9.15 -0.50 -1.25
CA THR A 29 10.54 -0.02 -1.27
C THR A 29 11.40 -1.12 -1.85
N LEU A 30 12.16 -0.81 -2.90
CA LEU A 30 13.03 -1.75 -3.59
C LEU A 30 14.46 -1.68 -3.03
N GLY A 31 15.22 -2.74 -3.23
CA GLY A 31 16.61 -2.86 -2.78
C GLY A 31 17.56 -3.22 -3.91
N LYS A 32 18.85 -3.33 -3.58
CA LYS A 32 19.92 -3.68 -4.52
C LYS A 32 19.64 -4.98 -5.29
N ASP A 33 19.01 -5.94 -4.64
CA ASP A 33 18.79 -7.27 -5.17
C ASP A 33 17.41 -7.45 -5.82
N THR A 34 16.59 -6.39 -5.88
CA THR A 34 15.29 -6.44 -6.55
C THR A 34 15.47 -6.69 -8.04
N THR A 35 14.86 -7.75 -8.53
CA THR A 35 14.91 -8.17 -9.93
C THR A 35 13.72 -7.65 -10.72
N ARG A 36 13.88 -7.59 -12.05
CA ARG A 36 12.78 -7.21 -12.94
C ARG A 36 11.63 -8.20 -12.88
N GLN A 37 11.95 -9.48 -12.75
CA GLN A 37 10.97 -10.57 -12.63
C GLN A 37 10.10 -10.43 -11.38
N GLU A 38 10.66 -9.98 -10.27
CA GLU A 38 9.88 -9.71 -9.05
C GLU A 38 8.96 -8.51 -9.22
N ILE A 39 9.39 -7.47 -9.94
CA ILE A 39 8.55 -6.30 -10.26
C ILE A 39 7.40 -6.73 -11.17
N ASP A 40 7.70 -7.48 -12.24
CA ASP A 40 6.70 -7.96 -13.19
C ASP A 40 5.65 -8.82 -12.46
N ARG A 41 6.10 -9.75 -11.61
CA ARG A 41 5.21 -10.57 -10.77
C ARG A 41 4.40 -9.75 -9.77
N PHE A 42 4.98 -8.72 -9.17
CA PHE A 42 4.25 -7.83 -8.27
C PHE A 42 3.12 -7.09 -9.00
N LEU A 43 3.39 -6.58 -10.21
CA LEU A 43 2.42 -5.87 -11.03
C LEU A 43 1.28 -6.79 -11.53
N GLU A 44 1.56 -8.06 -11.78
CA GLU A 44 0.55 -9.06 -12.12
C GLU A 44 -0.40 -9.36 -10.95
N ILE A 45 0.14 -9.46 -9.73
CA ILE A 45 -0.62 -9.91 -8.54
C ILE A 45 -1.38 -8.76 -7.86
N LEU A 46 -0.78 -7.57 -7.80
CA LEU A 46 -1.31 -6.45 -7.02
C LEU A 46 -2.77 -6.10 -7.34
N PRO A 47 -3.21 -6.03 -8.62
CA PRO A 47 -4.61 -5.70 -8.94
C PRO A 47 -5.61 -6.68 -8.31
N GLY A 48 -5.33 -7.98 -8.37
CA GLY A 48 -6.19 -9.02 -7.77
C GLY A 48 -6.17 -9.00 -6.24
N ALA A 49 -5.10 -8.53 -5.61
CA ALA A 49 -5.07 -8.29 -4.17
C ALA A 49 -5.95 -7.09 -3.79
N ILE A 50 -5.87 -5.98 -4.56
CA ILE A 50 -6.68 -4.78 -4.33
C ILE A 50 -8.17 -5.10 -4.47
N GLN A 51 -8.56 -5.85 -5.49
CA GLN A 51 -9.96 -6.23 -5.70
C GLN A 51 -10.53 -6.98 -4.50
N ARG A 52 -9.84 -8.01 -4.01
CA ARG A 52 -10.28 -8.79 -2.84
C ARG A 52 -10.42 -7.95 -1.57
N VAL A 53 -9.53 -6.99 -1.35
CA VAL A 53 -9.65 -6.09 -0.18
C VAL A 53 -10.88 -5.19 -0.30
N ARG A 54 -11.17 -4.68 -1.51
CA ARG A 54 -12.35 -3.85 -1.77
C ARG A 54 -13.65 -4.62 -1.57
N GLU A 55 -13.73 -5.87 -2.02
CA GLU A 55 -14.89 -6.74 -1.85
C GLU A 55 -15.28 -6.98 -0.38
N VAL A 56 -14.34 -6.88 0.55
CA VAL A 56 -14.57 -7.08 2.00
C VAL A 56 -14.78 -5.75 2.74
N SER A 57 -14.42 -4.62 2.12
CA SER A 57 -14.48 -3.29 2.74
C SER A 57 -15.69 -2.47 2.30
N GLU A 58 -16.48 -2.98 1.36
CA GLU A 58 -17.85 -2.52 1.04
C GLU A 58 -18.89 -3.34 1.81
#